data_AF-A0A453PB22-F1
#
_entry.id   AF-A0A453PB22-F1
#
_cell.length_a   1.000
_cell.length_b   1.000
_cell.length_c   1.000
_cell.angle_alpha   90.00
_cell.angle_beta   90.00
_cell.angle_gamma   90.00
#
_symmetry.space_group_name_H-M   'P 1'
#
loop_
_entity.id
_entity.type
_entity.pdbx_description
1 polymer ?
#
loop_
_entity_poly.entity_id
_entity_poly.type
_entity_poly.pdbx_seq_one_letter_code
_entity_poly.pdbx_strand_id
1 'polypeptide(L)'
;MMNIVTELQKDRFTPRYYVAALTDNMSLPKAQVYEKSLIHGDRETIIENAEFMQIYRSREVGQSYITAIATTLRAILHAMWLIIRIRPQVIFCNGPGTCIPLCASAFLLKVLGLGWSSIFYIESIARVKKLSLSGLLLYKLRMADQFFVQWPQLQQKYPRAQYAGRLM
;
A
#
# COMPACT_ATOMS: atom_id res chain seq x y z
N MET A 1 -10.05 -1.48 -1.48
CA MET A 1 -8.85 -0.94 -2.18
C MET A 1 -9.21 -0.57 -3.61
N MET A 2 -9.63 -1.51 -4.47
CA MET A 2 -10.03 -1.17 -5.84
C MET A 2 -11.19 -0.15 -5.90
N ASN A 3 -12.20 -0.27 -5.04
CA ASN A 3 -13.31 0.72 -4.96
C ASN A 3 -12.85 2.12 -4.50
N ILE A 4 -11.67 2.26 -3.90
CA ILE A 4 -11.12 3.57 -3.54
C ILE A 4 -10.35 4.13 -4.74
N VAL A 5 -9.64 3.25 -5.46
CA VAL A 5 -8.94 3.59 -6.70
C VAL A 5 -9.92 4.00 -7.81
N THR A 6 -11.15 3.48 -7.81
CA THR A 6 -12.21 3.86 -8.75
C THR A 6 -12.71 5.29 -8.54
N GLU A 7 -12.81 5.71 -7.27
CA GLU A 7 -13.31 7.04 -6.88
C GLU A 7 -12.22 8.13 -6.90
N LEU A 8 -10.93 7.74 -6.95
CA LEU A 8 -9.82 8.68 -7.02
C LEU A 8 -9.77 9.35 -8.41
N GLN A 9 -9.57 10.68 -8.41
CA GLN A 9 -9.46 11.48 -9.65
C GLN A 9 -8.27 11.01 -10.50
N LYS A 10 -8.57 10.36 -11.63
CA LYS A 10 -7.64 9.60 -12.47
C LYS A 10 -6.53 10.47 -13.08
N ASP A 11 -6.85 11.71 -13.42
CA ASP A 11 -5.94 12.63 -14.09
C ASP A 11 -4.84 13.17 -13.15
N ARG A 12 -5.08 13.14 -11.84
CA ARG A 12 -4.16 13.69 -10.83
C ARG A 12 -3.10 12.71 -10.35
N PHE A 13 -3.28 11.41 -10.60
CA PHE A 13 -2.40 10.36 -10.09
C PHE A 13 -1.81 9.55 -11.24
N THR A 14 -0.98 10.17 -12.07
CA THR A 14 -0.24 9.53 -13.16
C THR A 14 1.26 9.85 -13.06
N PRO A 15 2.17 8.92 -13.37
CA PRO A 15 1.99 7.49 -13.68
C PRO A 15 1.57 6.62 -12.48
N ARG A 16 0.89 5.49 -12.73
CA ARG A 16 0.35 4.57 -11.71
C ARG A 16 1.21 3.32 -11.61
N TYR A 17 1.61 2.98 -10.38
CA TYR A 17 2.38 1.77 -10.09
C TYR A 17 1.59 0.86 -9.16
N TYR A 18 1.27 -0.34 -9.64
CA TYR A 18 0.61 -1.37 -8.85
C TYR A 18 1.64 -2.38 -8.36
N VAL A 19 1.84 -2.45 -7.04
CA VAL A 19 2.79 -3.37 -6.42
C VAL A 19 2.04 -4.44 -5.63
N ALA A 20 2.24 -5.71 -5.99
CA ALA A 20 1.66 -6.84 -5.26
C ALA A 20 2.76 -7.83 -4.80
N ALA A 21 2.44 -8.64 -3.80
CA ALA A 21 3.35 -9.71 -3.37
C ALA A 21 3.48 -10.77 -4.47
N LEU A 22 4.66 -11.37 -4.63
CA LEU A 22 4.90 -12.47 -5.60
C LEU A 22 3.92 -13.64 -5.47
N THR A 23 3.47 -13.94 -4.26
CA THR A 23 2.51 -15.02 -3.97
C THR A 23 1.05 -14.56 -3.99
N ASP A 24 0.79 -13.30 -4.35
CA ASP A 24 -0.56 -12.75 -4.51
C ASP A 24 -0.95 -12.73 -5.99
N ASN A 25 -1.51 -13.85 -6.44
CA ASN A 25 -1.97 -14.03 -7.81
C ASN A 25 -3.32 -13.37 -8.11
N MET A 26 -3.98 -12.78 -7.12
CA MET A 26 -5.33 -12.23 -7.29
C MET A 26 -5.33 -10.70 -7.46
N SER A 27 -4.38 -10.00 -6.84
CA SER A 27 -4.37 -8.54 -6.83
C SER A 27 -3.96 -7.92 -8.17
N LEU A 28 -2.90 -8.44 -8.82
CA LEU A 28 -2.43 -7.89 -10.10
C LEU A 28 -3.45 -8.10 -11.24
N PRO A 29 -4.05 -9.29 -11.43
CA PRO A 29 -5.04 -9.46 -12.49
C PRO A 29 -6.27 -8.56 -12.28
N LYS A 30 -6.70 -8.33 -11.03
CA LYS A 30 -7.80 -7.40 -10.73
C LYS A 30 -7.45 -5.96 -11.11
N ALA A 31 -6.23 -5.51 -10.82
CA ALA A 31 -5.76 -4.19 -11.21
C ALA A 31 -5.67 -4.05 -12.74
N GLN A 32 -5.21 -5.10 -13.44
CA GLN A 32 -5.18 -5.13 -14.90
C GLN A 32 -6.58 -5.09 -15.53
N VAL A 33 -7.54 -5.85 -15.00
CA VAL A 33 -8.94 -5.81 -15.47
C VAL A 33 -9.53 -4.42 -15.25
N TYR A 34 -9.24 -3.79 -14.10
CA TYR A 34 -9.66 -2.43 -13.82
C TYR A 34 -9.07 -1.43 -14.83
N GLU A 35 -7.75 -1.42 -15.04
CA GLU A 35 -7.12 -0.54 -16.04
C GLU A 35 -7.67 -0.78 -17.46
N LYS A 36 -7.91 -2.05 -17.84
CA LYS A 36 -8.54 -2.39 -19.13
C LYS A 36 -9.97 -1.86 -19.26
N SER A 37 -10.75 -1.86 -18.18
CA SER A 37 -12.11 -1.31 -18.17
C SER A 37 -12.12 0.21 -18.37
N LEU A 38 -11.07 0.91 -17.94
CA LEU A 38 -10.92 2.35 -18.13
C LEU A 38 -10.62 2.72 -19.59
N ILE A 39 -9.84 1.90 -20.29
CA ILE A 39 -9.48 2.12 -21.70
C ILE A 39 -10.72 2.05 -22.62
N HIS A 40 -11.76 1.31 -22.25
CA HIS A 40 -12.98 1.17 -23.07
C HIS A 40 -13.99 2.31 -22.89
N GLY A 41 -13.81 3.18 -21.88
CA GLY A 41 -14.78 4.22 -21.52
C GLY A 41 -14.51 5.60 -22.13
N ASP A 42 -13.26 5.95 -22.42
CA ASP A 42 -12.86 7.25 -22.94
C ASP A 42 -11.97 7.13 -24.19
N ARG A 43 -12.30 7.90 -25.22
CA ARG A 43 -11.66 7.92 -26.54
C ARG A 43 -10.14 8.06 -26.47
N GLU A 44 -9.43 7.00 -26.87
CA GLU A 44 -8.18 6.97 -27.64
C GLU A 44 -6.93 7.80 -27.24
N THR A 45 -6.87 8.52 -26.12
CA THR A 45 -5.71 9.43 -25.88
C THR A 45 -4.97 9.36 -24.55
N ILE A 46 -5.33 8.51 -23.59
CA ILE A 46 -4.69 8.51 -22.26
C ILE A 46 -4.77 7.05 -21.71
N ILE A 47 -3.74 6.24 -21.37
CA ILE A 47 -2.32 6.41 -21.04
C ILE A 47 -1.69 4.99 -20.93
N GLU A 48 -0.51 4.74 -21.51
CA GLU A 48 0.33 3.53 -21.31
C GLU A 48 1.06 3.50 -19.94
N ASN A 49 0.64 4.26 -18.94
CA ASN A 49 1.44 4.54 -17.73
C ASN A 49 0.94 3.79 -16.47
N ALA A 50 0.37 2.60 -16.64
CA ALA A 50 0.10 1.69 -15.53
C ALA A 50 1.14 0.57 -15.53
N GLU A 51 2.11 0.65 -14.62
CA GLU A 51 3.12 -0.38 -14.45
C GLU A 51 2.72 -1.35 -13.32
N PHE A 52 2.85 -2.64 -13.60
CA PHE A 52 2.56 -3.71 -12.65
C PHE A 52 3.87 -4.33 -12.18
N MET A 53 4.10 -4.30 -10.88
CA MET A 53 5.35 -4.75 -10.28
C MET A 53 5.07 -5.74 -9.16
N GLN A 54 6.03 -6.63 -8.97
CA GLN A 54 5.98 -7.62 -7.90
C GLN A 54 7.05 -7.34 -6.85
N ILE A 55 6.72 -7.58 -5.59
CA ILE A 55 7.65 -7.49 -4.47
C ILE A 55 7.68 -8.78 -3.67
N TYR A 56 8.85 -9.10 -3.11
CA TYR A 56 8.99 -10.20 -2.16
C TYR A 56 8.09 -10.00 -0.94
N ARG A 57 7.47 -11.10 -0.50
CA ARG A 57 6.69 -11.10 0.74
C ARG A 57 7.63 -11.07 1.94
N SER A 58 7.32 -10.24 2.93
CA SER A 58 8.13 -10.14 4.15
C SER A 58 8.10 -11.43 4.98
N ARG A 59 6.95 -12.13 4.98
CA ARG A 59 6.75 -13.39 5.68
C ARG A 59 5.75 -14.26 4.93
N GLU A 60 6.12 -15.52 4.67
CA GLU A 60 5.16 -16.51 4.17
C GLU A 60 4.33 -17.13 5.29
N VAL A 61 3.13 -17.61 4.97
CA VAL A 61 2.22 -18.22 5.95
C VAL A 61 2.87 -19.49 6.51
N GLY A 62 3.10 -19.54 7.83
CA GLY A 62 3.74 -20.67 8.51
C GLY A 62 5.26 -20.56 8.71
N GLN A 63 5.89 -19.47 8.28
CA GLN A 63 7.33 -19.25 8.45
C GLN A 63 7.70 -18.86 9.88
N SER A 64 8.81 -19.42 10.40
CA SER A 64 9.37 -19.07 11.71
C SER A 64 9.75 -17.58 11.79
N TYR A 65 9.57 -16.97 12.98
CA TYR A 65 9.85 -15.55 13.21
C TYR A 65 11.31 -15.17 12.91
N ILE A 66 12.26 -16.10 13.08
CA ILE A 66 13.69 -15.84 12.85
C ILE A 66 13.99 -15.75 11.35
N THR A 67 13.51 -16.71 10.56
CA THR A 67 13.69 -16.69 9.10
C THR A 67 12.87 -15.58 8.45
N ALA A 68 11.76 -15.17 9.08
CA ALA A 68 10.96 -14.03 8.65
C ALA A 68 11.74 -12.69 8.70
N ILE A 69 12.70 -12.53 9.63
CA ILE A 69 13.53 -11.32 9.70
C ILE A 69 14.41 -11.21 8.44
N ALA A 70 15.07 -12.30 8.06
CA ALA A 70 15.92 -12.32 6.87
C ALA A 70 15.13 -12.06 5.58
N THR A 71 13.95 -12.68 5.44
CA THR A 71 13.08 -12.42 4.27
C THR A 71 12.51 -10.99 4.28
N THR A 72 12.24 -10.43 5.46
CA THR A 72 11.81 -9.03 5.61
C THR A 72 12.92 -8.06 5.20
N LEU A 73 14.17 -8.29 5.63
CA LEU A 73 15.32 -7.47 5.21
C LEU A 73 15.52 -7.50 3.69
N ARG A 74 15.45 -8.69 3.08
CA ARG A 74 15.52 -8.81 1.61
C ARG A 74 14.38 -8.06 0.91
N ALA A 75 13.16 -8.13 1.47
CA ALA A 75 12.01 -7.39 0.95
C ALA A 75 12.19 -5.87 1.11
N ILE A 76 12.83 -5.41 2.20
CA ILE A 76 13.17 -3.99 2.41
C ILE A 76 14.18 -3.51 1.38
N LEU A 77 15.25 -4.26 1.12
CA LEU A 77 16.24 -3.87 0.10
C LEU A 77 15.59 -3.75 -1.29
N HIS A 78 14.74 -4.72 -1.65
CA HIS A 78 14.02 -4.67 -2.91
C HIS A 78 12.99 -3.52 -2.97
N ALA A 79 12.24 -3.28 -1.89
CA ALA A 79 11.36 -2.13 -1.77
C ALA A 79 12.13 -0.81 -1.88
N MET A 80 13.30 -0.72 -1.25
CA MET A 80 14.12 0.50 -1.27
C MET A 80 14.58 0.82 -2.68
N TRP A 81 15.08 -0.17 -3.42
CA TRP A 81 15.42 0.00 -4.83
C TRP A 81 14.21 0.46 -5.65
N LEU A 82 13.04 -0.13 -5.40
CA LEU A 82 11.79 0.22 -6.08
C LEU A 82 11.38 1.67 -5.82
N ILE A 83 11.38 2.10 -4.57
CA ILE A 83 10.98 3.46 -4.18
C ILE A 83 11.99 4.50 -4.68
N ILE A 84 13.30 4.19 -4.67
CA ILE A 84 14.33 5.10 -5.23
C ILE A 84 14.16 5.27 -6.74
N ARG A 85 13.82 4.18 -7.45
CA ARG A 85 13.64 4.20 -8.91
C ARG A 85 12.35 4.92 -9.32
N ILE A 86 11.23 4.61 -8.66
CA ILE A 86 9.91 5.16 -8.99
C ILE A 86 9.73 6.59 -8.45
N ARG A 87 10.33 6.89 -7.28
CA ARG A 87 10.10 8.12 -6.50
C ARG A 87 8.62 8.50 -6.37
N PRO A 88 7.79 7.63 -5.76
CA PRO A 88 6.36 7.90 -5.64
C PRO A 88 6.10 9.09 -4.72
N GLN A 89 5.27 10.03 -5.18
CA GLN A 89 4.80 11.15 -4.36
C GLN A 89 3.74 10.71 -3.34
N VAL A 90 2.94 9.70 -3.70
CA VAL A 90 1.84 9.18 -2.90
C VAL A 90 1.88 7.67 -2.91
N ILE A 91 1.77 7.05 -1.74
CA ILE A 91 1.73 5.61 -1.56
C ILE A 91 0.42 5.27 -0.87
N PHE A 92 -0.44 4.54 -1.59
CA PHE A 92 -1.62 3.93 -1.00
C PHE A 92 -1.32 2.47 -0.63
N CYS A 93 -1.53 2.12 0.62
CA CYS A 93 -1.26 0.78 1.10
C CYS A 93 -2.41 0.25 1.97
N ASN A 94 -2.77 -1.01 1.73
CA ASN A 94 -3.66 -1.78 2.59
C ASN A 94 -2.91 -3.01 3.11
N GLY A 95 -3.11 -3.35 4.39
CA GLY A 95 -2.36 -4.43 5.05
C GLY A 95 -2.55 -5.78 4.35
N PRO A 96 -1.45 -6.41 3.90
CA PRO A 96 -0.67 -7.36 4.72
C PRO A 96 0.81 -6.95 4.88
N GLY A 97 1.62 -7.76 5.57
CA GLY A 97 3.02 -7.47 5.93
C GLY A 97 3.92 -6.91 4.82
N THR A 98 3.62 -7.21 3.56
CA THR A 98 4.31 -6.70 2.35
C THR A 98 4.31 -5.17 2.23
N CYS A 99 3.31 -4.47 2.80
CA CYS A 99 3.31 -3.00 2.79
C CYS A 99 4.36 -2.39 3.73
N ILE A 100 4.82 -3.11 4.76
CA ILE A 100 5.77 -2.58 5.75
C ILE A 100 7.10 -2.22 5.09
N PRO A 101 7.75 -3.10 4.29
CA PRO A 101 8.98 -2.75 3.57
C PRO A 101 8.86 -1.51 2.68
N LEU A 102 7.76 -1.35 1.95
CA LEU A 102 7.52 -0.21 1.07
C LEU A 102 7.38 1.08 1.87
N CYS A 103 6.52 1.06 2.89
CA CYS A 103 6.32 2.22 3.76
C CYS A 103 7.59 2.58 4.53
N ALA A 104 8.36 1.58 4.98
CA ALA A 104 9.63 1.79 5.66
C ALA A 104 10.66 2.45 4.75
N SER A 105 10.78 1.94 3.53
CA SER A 105 11.72 2.50 2.55
C SER A 105 11.36 3.94 2.19
N ALA A 106 10.07 4.21 1.94
CA ALA A 106 9.59 5.56 1.66
C ALA A 106 9.78 6.52 2.85
N PHE A 107 9.47 6.05 4.06
CA PHE A 107 9.70 6.82 5.28
C PHE A 107 11.18 7.12 5.51
N LEU A 108 12.08 6.14 5.27
CA LEU A 108 13.52 6.34 5.39
C LEU A 108 14.02 7.40 4.41
N LEU A 109 13.60 7.35 3.13
CA LEU A 109 13.97 8.38 2.16
C LEU A 109 13.43 9.76 2.52
N LYS A 110 12.22 9.82 3.11
CA LYS A 110 11.63 11.05 3.63
C LYS A 110 12.46 11.65 4.77
N VAL A 111 12.86 10.81 5.74
CA VAL A 111 13.72 11.23 6.86
C VAL A 111 15.11 11.66 6.38
N LEU A 112 15.66 11.00 5.36
CA LEU A 112 16.94 11.35 4.75
C LEU A 112 16.87 12.59 3.83
N GLY A 113 15.67 13.15 3.59
CA GLY A 113 15.48 14.29 2.69
C GLY A 113 15.67 14.00 1.20
N LEU A 114 15.74 12.72 0.82
CA LEU A 114 16.02 12.27 -0.56
C LEU A 114 14.76 12.13 -1.42
N GLY A 115 13.57 12.23 -0.81
CA GLY A 115 12.29 12.19 -1.50
C GLY A 115 11.12 12.43 -0.56
N TRP A 116 10.09 13.13 -1.05
CA TRP A 116 8.87 13.37 -0.29
C TRP A 116 7.78 12.40 -0.77
N SER A 117 7.46 11.42 0.08
CA SER A 117 6.37 10.48 -0.15
C SER A 117 5.31 10.64 0.94
N SER A 118 4.06 10.78 0.53
CA SER A 118 2.89 10.78 1.42
C SER A 118 2.32 9.38 1.52
N ILE A 119 2.33 8.81 2.72
CA ILE A 119 1.92 7.42 2.96
C ILE A 119 0.50 7.40 3.53
N PHE A 120 -0.44 6.84 2.76
CA PHE A 120 -1.83 6.64 3.12
C PHE A 120 -2.09 5.17 3.39
N TYR A 121 -2.25 4.82 4.67
CA TYR A 121 -2.57 3.47 5.09
C TYR A 121 -4.06 3.30 5.31
N ILE A 122 -4.66 2.30 4.68
CA ILE A 122 -6.08 1.95 4.83
C ILE A 122 -6.17 0.57 5.47
N GLU A 123 -6.71 0.50 6.69
CA GLU A 123 -6.88 -0.76 7.40
C GLU A 123 -7.96 -1.64 6.75
N SER A 124 -7.77 -2.96 6.83
CA SER A 124 -8.70 -3.93 6.28
C SER A 124 -10.05 -3.90 7.01
N ILE A 125 -11.14 -4.00 6.24
CA ILE A 125 -12.52 -4.03 6.75
C ILE A 125 -12.76 -5.18 7.73
N ALA A 126 -12.06 -6.30 7.54
CA ALA A 126 -12.16 -7.48 8.41
C ALA A 126 -11.69 -7.21 9.85
N ARG A 127 -10.98 -6.11 10.08
CA ARG A 127 -10.46 -5.72 11.40
C ARG A 127 -11.43 -4.79 12.10
N VAL A 128 -12.37 -5.37 12.85
CA VAL A 128 -13.39 -4.62 13.60
C VAL A 128 -12.91 -4.23 15.00
N LYS A 129 -12.25 -5.15 15.72
CA LYS A 129 -11.93 -4.98 17.15
C LYS A 129 -10.49 -4.52 17.43
N LYS A 130 -9.54 -4.87 16.56
CA LYS A 130 -8.10 -4.60 16.73
C LYS A 130 -7.45 -4.39 15.37
N LEU A 131 -6.50 -3.45 15.27
CA LEU A 131 -5.67 -3.24 14.09
C LEU A 131 -4.96 -4.53 13.67
N SER A 132 -4.60 -4.63 12.39
CA SER A 132 -3.68 -5.68 11.94
C SER A 132 -2.29 -5.48 12.56
N LEU A 133 -1.45 -6.52 12.59
CA LEU A 133 -0.08 -6.37 13.11
C LEU A 133 0.69 -5.31 12.31
N SER A 134 0.54 -5.33 10.99
CA SER A 134 1.12 -4.31 10.09
C SER A 134 0.57 -2.92 10.37
N GLY A 135 -0.75 -2.78 10.50
CA GLY A 135 -1.39 -1.50 10.83
C GLY A 135 -0.95 -0.98 12.20
N LEU A 136 -0.81 -1.86 13.20
CA LEU A 136 -0.33 -1.50 14.52
C LEU A 136 1.14 -1.03 14.48
N LEU A 137 2.00 -1.71 13.71
CA LEU A 137 3.39 -1.31 13.53
C LEU A 137 3.49 0.04 12.84
N LEU A 138 2.81 0.23 11.71
CA LEU A 138 2.80 1.51 10.98
C LEU A 138 2.23 2.65 11.84
N TYR A 139 1.18 2.37 12.62
CA TYR A 139 0.60 3.34 13.54
C TYR A 139 1.58 3.72 14.65
N LYS A 140 2.22 2.74 15.31
CA LYS A 140 3.17 2.99 16.42
C LYS A 140 4.45 3.67 15.94
N LEU A 141 5.01 3.21 14.83
CA LEU A 141 6.24 3.75 14.22
C LEU A 141 6.01 5.09 13.51
N ARG A 142 4.76 5.57 13.43
CA ARG A 142 4.38 6.85 12.78
C ARG A 142 4.87 6.94 11.33
N MET A 143 4.84 5.82 10.63
CA MET A 143 5.32 5.74 9.24
C MET A 143 4.25 6.18 8.24
N ALA A 144 2.96 6.03 8.60
CA ALA A 144 1.86 6.51 7.79
C ALA A 144 1.53 7.95 8.16
N ASP A 145 1.49 8.83 7.15
CA ASP A 145 1.06 10.22 7.32
C ASP A 145 -0.43 10.29 7.60
N GLN A 146 -1.22 9.48 6.88
CA GLN A 146 -2.65 9.34 7.07
C GLN A 146 -3.00 7.88 7.30
N PHE A 147 -3.77 7.63 8.35
CA PHE A 147 -4.16 6.28 8.75
C PHE A 147 -5.68 6.18 8.80
N PHE A 148 -6.27 5.42 7.88
CA PHE A 148 -7.71 5.27 7.78
C PHE A 148 -8.21 3.96 8.39
N VAL A 149 -9.29 4.06 9.17
CA VAL A 149 -10.02 2.93 9.75
C VAL A 149 -11.47 2.94 9.29
N GLN A 150 -12.05 1.75 9.16
CA GLN A 150 -13.42 1.58 8.66
C GLN A 150 -14.46 1.40 9.77
N TRP A 151 -14.02 1.38 11.03
CA TRP A 151 -14.87 1.14 12.20
C TRP A 151 -14.70 2.26 13.24
N PRO A 152 -15.79 2.87 13.73
CA PRO A 152 -15.69 3.98 14.70
C PRO A 152 -15.09 3.52 16.03
N GLN A 153 -15.29 2.25 16.42
CA GLN A 153 -14.71 1.69 17.64
C GLN A 153 -13.16 1.68 17.59
N LEU A 154 -12.59 1.50 16.39
CA LEU A 154 -11.14 1.60 16.22
C LEU A 154 -10.65 3.03 16.32
N GLN A 155 -11.40 4.01 15.79
CA GLN A 155 -11.05 5.42 15.93
C GLN A 155 -11.04 5.84 17.41
N GLN A 156 -12.04 5.42 18.20
CA GLN A 156 -12.07 5.69 19.63
C GLN A 156 -10.83 5.13 20.36
N LYS A 157 -10.37 3.95 19.96
CA LYS A 157 -9.19 3.30 20.54
C LYS A 157 -7.86 3.88 20.02
N TYR A 158 -7.85 4.39 18.80
CA TYR A 158 -6.66 4.89 18.10
C TYR A 158 -6.98 6.30 17.57
N PRO A 159 -6.87 7.35 18.42
CA PRO A 159 -7.36 8.68 18.08
C PRO A 159 -6.65 9.35 16.89
N ARG A 160 -5.45 8.88 16.51
CA ARG A 160 -4.76 9.36 15.29
C ARG A 160 -5.28 8.71 14.01
N ALA A 161 -6.08 7.65 14.12
CA ALA A 161 -6.71 7.04 12.96
C ALA A 161 -7.93 7.88 12.56
N GLN A 162 -8.08 8.14 11.28
CA GLN A 162 -9.23 8.80 10.71
C GLN A 162 -10.27 7.75 10.33
N TYR A 163 -11.50 7.94 10.78
CA TYR A 163 -12.60 7.11 10.35
C TYR A 163 -13.05 7.51 8.94
N ALA A 164 -12.96 6.56 8.02
CA ALA A 164 -13.31 6.78 6.61
C ALA A 164 -14.62 6.08 6.19
N GLY A 165 -15.37 5.52 7.14
CA GLY A 165 -16.58 4.75 6.82
C GLY A 165 -16.28 3.37 6.25
N ARG A 166 -17.34 2.71 5.76
CA ARG A 166 -17.23 1.43 5.04
C ARG A 166 -16.85 1.75 3.60
N LEU A 167 -15.55 1.69 3.29
CA LEU A 167 -15.00 2.01 1.96
C LEU A 167 -15.18 0.86 0.95
N MET A 168 -16.38 0.28 0.89
CA MET A 168 -16.77 -0.78 -0.05
C MET A 168 -18.03 -0.40 -0.80
#